data_AF-A0A1D1YUJ0-F1
#
_entry.id   AF-A0A1D1YUJ0-F1
#
_cell.length_a   1.000
_cell.length_b   1.000
_cell.length_c   1.000
_cell.angle_alpha   90.00
_cell.angle_beta   90.00
_cell.angle_gamma   90.00
#
_symmetry.space_group_name_H-M   'P 1'
#
loop_
_entity.id
_entity.type
_entity.pdbx_description
1 polymer ?
#
loop_
_entity_poly.entity_id
_entity_poly.type
_entity_poly.pdbx_seq_one_letter_code
_entity_poly.pdbx_strand_id
1 'polypeptide(L)'
;FEDIIESRIWIDLQLKENPELDVPEHLTPTAFNSICSIYLEYCNEKVPFKGNYLPYLRLANNEEIIRPFFEVSLPVIFGLQPKHKLPFDINYDNDRPDVENTLSSQNNKRKFNEMNLSNDQLNKDERNEWIKLLEEMYYGPIHANNSDITEIFKKKLEEIWEKISPSQVQVIAEQSTKSTSNTSEKRPKLH
;
A
#
# COMPACT_ATOMS: atom_id res chain seq x y z
N PHE A 1 5.48 5.38 -11.64
CA PHE A 1 5.08 5.41 -10.22
C PHE A 1 6.29 5.17 -9.33
N GLU A 2 7.17 4.22 -9.65
CA GLU A 2 8.44 3.98 -8.95
C GLU A 2 9.28 5.25 -8.74
N ASP A 3 9.65 5.96 -9.82
CA ASP A 3 10.40 7.22 -9.68
C ASP A 3 9.66 8.29 -8.86
N ILE A 4 8.33 8.28 -8.91
CA ILE A 4 7.47 9.25 -8.21
C ILE A 4 7.47 8.95 -6.70
N ILE A 5 7.30 7.68 -6.31
CA ILE A 5 7.34 7.29 -4.89
C ILE A 5 8.74 7.47 -4.31
N GLU A 6 9.78 7.12 -5.05
CA GLU A 6 11.16 7.35 -4.63
C GLU A 6 11.45 8.84 -4.43
N SER A 7 11.03 9.69 -5.38
CA SER A 7 11.19 11.15 -5.26
C SER A 7 10.42 11.71 -4.06
N ARG A 8 9.19 11.24 -3.82
CA ARG A 8 8.37 11.70 -2.69
C ARG A 8 8.96 11.29 -1.34
N ILE A 9 9.51 10.08 -1.24
CA ILE A 9 10.23 9.59 -0.07
C ILE A 9 11.54 10.35 0.14
N TRP A 10 12.29 10.62 -0.93
CA TRP A 10 13.52 11.40 -0.84
C TRP A 10 13.26 12.81 -0.29
N ILE A 11 12.22 13.49 -0.77
CA ILE A 11 11.79 14.78 -0.22
C ILE A 11 11.54 14.70 1.29
N ASP A 12 10.81 13.67 1.72
CA ASP A 12 10.49 13.48 3.14
C ASP A 12 11.73 13.26 4.00
N LEU A 13 12.70 12.50 3.49
CA LEU A 13 13.99 12.29 4.15
C LEU A 13 14.78 13.59 4.26
N GLN A 14 14.84 14.39 3.19
CA GLN A 14 15.55 15.67 3.21
C GLN A 14 14.96 16.66 4.22
N LEU A 15 13.63 16.74 4.30
CA LEU A 15 12.94 17.59 5.28
C LEU A 15 13.10 17.07 6.72
N LYS A 16 13.16 15.75 6.90
CA LYS A 16 13.46 15.14 8.21
C LYS A 16 14.87 15.47 8.68
N GLU A 17 15.86 15.46 7.78
CA GLU A 17 17.25 15.81 8.08
C GLU A 17 17.44 17.31 8.31
N ASN A 18 16.59 18.15 7.68
CA ASN A 18 16.68 19.61 7.72
C ASN A 18 15.31 20.23 8.09
N PRO A 19 14.86 20.12 9.35
CA PRO A 19 13.51 20.50 9.76
C PRO A 19 13.22 22.01 9.71
N GLU A 20 14.24 22.85 9.53
CA GLU A 20 14.10 24.30 9.35
C GLU A 20 13.73 24.69 7.92
N LEU A 21 13.82 23.75 6.97
CA LEU A 21 13.49 23.98 5.57
C LEU A 21 12.05 23.58 5.29
N ASP A 22 11.32 24.43 4.57
CA ASP A 22 10.02 24.08 3.99
C ASP A 22 10.16 23.29 2.68
N VAL A 23 11.29 23.44 2.00
CA VAL A 23 11.62 22.81 0.71
C VAL A 23 13.08 22.37 0.71
N PRO A 24 13.42 21.16 0.21
CA PRO A 24 14.82 20.72 0.11
C PRO A 24 15.69 21.69 -0.71
N GLU A 25 16.95 21.89 -0.30
CA GLU A 25 17.87 22.90 -0.86
C GLU A 25 18.04 22.82 -2.40
N HIS A 26 17.93 21.63 -2.98
CA HIS A 26 18.08 21.39 -4.42
C HIS A 26 16.77 21.42 -5.21
N LEU A 27 15.65 21.77 -4.57
CA LEU A 27 14.35 21.88 -5.21
C LEU A 27 13.83 23.32 -5.18
N THR A 28 13.23 23.72 -6.30
CA THR A 28 12.39 24.91 -6.28
C THR A 28 11.05 24.59 -5.61
N PRO A 29 10.36 25.57 -5.00
CA PRO A 29 9.02 25.35 -4.44
C PRO A 29 8.04 24.75 -5.46
N THR A 30 8.16 25.16 -6.73
CA THR A 30 7.37 24.61 -7.82
C THR A 30 7.65 23.13 -8.09
N ALA A 31 8.91 22.72 -8.10
CA ALA A 31 9.29 21.31 -8.30
C ALA A 31 8.83 20.45 -7.11
N PHE A 32 9.02 20.93 -5.89
CA PHE A 32 8.53 20.29 -4.67
C PHE A 32 7.02 20.06 -4.71
N ASN A 33 6.23 21.13 -4.93
CA ASN A 33 4.78 21.03 -5.03
C ASN A 33 4.35 20.08 -6.14
N SER A 34 5.00 20.14 -7.31
CA SER A 34 4.70 19.24 -8.43
C SER A 34 4.91 17.77 -8.07
N ILE A 35 6.01 17.41 -7.41
CA ILE A 35 6.29 16.03 -7.00
C ILE A 35 5.24 15.55 -5.99
N CYS A 36 4.91 16.37 -4.98
CA CYS A 36 3.89 16.05 -3.99
C CYS A 36 2.51 15.85 -4.62
N SER A 37 2.08 16.76 -5.51
CA SER A 37 0.80 16.66 -6.21
C SER A 37 0.74 15.44 -7.14
N ILE A 38 1.79 15.19 -7.94
CA ILE A 38 1.84 14.04 -8.86
C ILE A 38 1.76 12.71 -8.08
N TYR A 39 2.42 12.61 -6.92
CA TYR A 39 2.30 11.44 -6.07
C TYR A 39 0.84 11.16 -5.67
N LEU A 40 0.13 12.19 -5.19
CA LEU A 40 -1.27 12.07 -4.80
C LEU A 40 -2.20 11.83 -5.99
N GLU A 41 -1.94 12.42 -7.16
CA GLU A 41 -2.67 12.13 -8.41
C GLU A 41 -2.60 10.62 -8.74
N TYR A 42 -1.40 10.03 -8.71
CA TYR A 42 -1.24 8.59 -8.95
C TYR A 42 -1.96 7.73 -7.90
N CYS A 43 -1.96 8.16 -6.64
CA CYS A 43 -2.71 7.49 -5.58
C CYS A 43 -4.23 7.57 -5.82
N ASN A 44 -4.72 8.73 -6.26
CA ASN A 44 -6.14 8.97 -6.59
C ASN A 44 -6.61 8.14 -7.80
N GLU A 45 -5.73 7.95 -8.79
CA GLU A 45 -5.94 7.07 -9.94
C GLU A 45 -5.82 5.56 -9.59
N LYS A 46 -5.68 5.23 -8.30
CA LYS A 46 -5.59 3.85 -7.78
C LYS A 46 -4.48 3.03 -8.44
N VAL A 47 -3.34 3.67 -8.75
CA VAL A 47 -2.16 2.95 -9.25
C VAL A 47 -1.70 1.97 -8.16
N PRO A 48 -1.60 0.65 -8.44
CA PRO A 48 -1.26 -0.33 -7.42
C PRO A 48 0.13 -0.09 -6.83
N PHE A 49 0.21 -0.19 -5.50
CA PHE A 49 1.50 -0.33 -4.82
C PHE A 49 2.08 -1.71 -5.12
N LYS A 50 3.41 -1.77 -5.18
CA LYS A 50 4.16 -3.01 -5.39
C LYS A 50 4.99 -3.33 -4.16
N GLY A 51 5.26 -4.60 -3.92
CA GLY A 51 6.05 -5.05 -2.76
C GLY A 51 7.45 -4.43 -2.70
N ASN A 52 8.07 -4.16 -3.86
CA ASN A 52 9.38 -3.49 -3.92
C ASN A 52 9.35 -2.01 -3.47
N TYR A 53 8.18 -1.44 -3.19
CA TYR A 53 8.05 -0.10 -2.60
C TYR A 53 8.17 -0.08 -1.07
N LEU A 54 7.97 -1.23 -0.41
CA LEU A 54 8.04 -1.34 1.05
C LEU A 54 9.36 -0.85 1.67
N PRO A 55 10.55 -1.13 1.09
CA PRO A 55 11.81 -0.63 1.62
C PRO A 55 11.90 0.89 1.68
N TYR A 56 11.19 1.60 0.81
CA TYR A 56 11.11 3.06 0.80
C TYR A 56 10.04 3.56 1.76
N LEU A 57 8.83 2.98 1.70
CA LEU A 57 7.69 3.39 2.53
C LEU A 57 7.98 3.32 4.04
N ARG A 58 8.78 2.35 4.49
CA ARG A 58 9.16 2.23 5.90
C ARG A 58 9.99 3.41 6.42
N LEU A 59 10.65 4.15 5.53
CA LEU A 59 11.48 5.31 5.85
C LEU A 59 10.66 6.60 6.00
N ALA A 60 9.41 6.60 5.52
CA ALA A 60 8.56 7.77 5.47
C ALA A 60 8.11 8.19 6.88
N ASN A 61 8.30 9.46 7.20
CA ASN A 61 7.78 10.12 8.39
C ASN A 61 6.50 10.92 8.10
N ASN A 62 6.31 11.42 6.87
CA ASN A 62 5.07 12.11 6.53
C ASN A 62 3.92 11.13 6.28
N GLU A 63 2.86 11.26 7.09
CA GLU A 63 1.66 10.42 6.99
C GLU A 63 1.00 10.47 5.60
N GLU A 64 1.03 11.61 4.91
CA GLU A 64 0.47 11.76 3.56
C GLU A 64 1.06 10.73 2.58
N ILE A 65 2.31 10.33 2.78
CA ILE A 65 2.99 9.36 1.91
C ILE A 65 2.47 7.95 2.19
N ILE A 66 2.32 7.56 3.45
CA ILE A 66 2.00 6.18 3.81
C ILE A 66 0.49 5.90 3.92
N ARG A 67 -0.34 6.94 4.08
CA ARG A 67 -1.79 6.82 4.17
C ARG A 67 -2.42 6.18 2.92
N PRO A 68 -2.08 6.54 1.67
CA PRO A 68 -2.58 5.85 0.49
C PRO A 68 -2.31 4.34 0.49
N PHE A 69 -1.17 3.92 1.04
CA PHE A 69 -0.81 2.52 1.17
C PHE A 69 -1.65 1.81 2.25
N PHE A 70 -1.66 2.32 3.50
CA PHE A 70 -2.31 1.66 4.63
C PHE A 70 -3.83 1.87 4.74
N GLU A 71 -4.34 3.00 4.28
CA GLU A 71 -5.75 3.40 4.46
C GLU A 71 -6.62 3.08 3.24
N VAL A 72 -6.00 2.82 2.08
CA VAL A 72 -6.70 2.51 0.83
C VAL A 72 -6.20 1.20 0.22
N SER A 73 -4.92 1.13 -0.16
CA SER A 73 -4.42 0.04 -1.01
C SER A 73 -4.38 -1.32 -0.31
N LEU A 74 -3.76 -1.41 0.87
CA LEU A 74 -3.72 -2.65 1.64
C LEU A 74 -5.12 -3.14 2.04
N PRO A 75 -6.03 -2.30 2.58
CA PRO A 75 -7.40 -2.72 2.84
C PRO A 75 -8.07 -3.37 1.64
N VAL A 76 -7.93 -2.78 0.45
CA VAL A 76 -8.50 -3.35 -0.79
C VAL A 76 -7.91 -4.73 -1.10
N ILE A 77 -6.59 -4.93 -1.03
CA ILE A 77 -5.92 -6.22 -1.27
C ILE A 77 -6.47 -7.32 -0.34
N PHE A 78 -6.74 -6.97 0.92
CA PHE A 78 -7.24 -7.88 1.95
C PHE A 78 -8.77 -7.97 2.03
N GLY A 79 -9.51 -7.28 1.16
CA GLY A 79 -10.97 -7.26 1.20
C GLY A 79 -11.55 -6.55 2.44
N LEU A 80 -10.78 -5.67 3.06
CA LEU A 80 -11.19 -4.81 4.16
C LEU A 80 -11.75 -3.49 3.64
N GLN A 81 -12.63 -2.84 4.41
CA GLN A 81 -13.12 -1.52 4.06
C GLN A 81 -12.00 -0.46 4.18
N PRO A 82 -11.73 0.34 3.14
CA PRO A 82 -10.78 1.45 3.21
C PRO A 82 -11.15 2.45 4.32
N LYS A 83 -10.14 2.93 5.07
CA LYS A 83 -10.32 3.97 6.11
C LYS A 83 -10.50 5.36 5.50
N HIS A 84 -9.93 5.58 4.32
CA HIS A 84 -10.02 6.85 3.61
C HIS A 84 -10.78 6.67 2.28
N LYS A 85 -11.60 7.66 1.93
CA LYS A 85 -12.27 7.71 0.63
C LYS A 85 -11.49 8.64 -0.28
N LEU A 86 -11.15 8.15 -1.47
CA LEU A 86 -10.55 8.97 -2.52
C LEU A 86 -11.56 10.01 -3.05
N PRO A 87 -11.10 11.16 -3.60
CA PRO A 87 -9.70 11.54 -3.77
C PRO A 87 -9.07 12.12 -2.49
N PHE A 88 -7.75 11.97 -2.35
CA PHE A 88 -6.93 12.80 -1.47
C PHE A 88 -6.93 14.24 -1.98
N ASP A 89 -7.00 15.20 -1.06
CA ASP A 89 -6.92 16.63 -1.37
C ASP A 89 -5.53 16.98 -1.90
N ILE A 90 -5.48 17.62 -3.06
CA ILE A 90 -4.25 18.09 -3.68
C ILE A 90 -4.29 19.61 -3.67
N ASN A 91 -3.39 20.23 -2.90
CA ASN A 91 -3.23 21.68 -2.94
C ASN A 91 -2.31 22.07 -4.11
N TYR A 92 -2.88 22.74 -5.11
CA TYR A 92 -2.12 23.31 -6.22
C TYR A 92 -1.75 24.76 -5.87
N ASP A 93 -0.80 24.93 -4.95
CA ASP A 93 -0.34 26.28 -4.54
C ASP A 93 0.35 27.06 -5.67
N ASN A 94 0.75 26.39 -6.74
CA ASN A 94 1.28 27.02 -7.94
C ASN A 94 0.31 26.79 -9.10
N ASP A 95 -0.04 27.87 -9.81
CA ASP A 95 -0.79 27.83 -11.06
C ASP A 95 -0.19 26.75 -11.98
N ARG A 96 -0.80 25.56 -11.98
CA ARG A 96 -0.56 24.58 -13.04
C ARG A 96 -0.91 25.34 -14.32
N PRO A 97 -0.05 25.39 -15.34
CA PRO A 97 -0.43 26.00 -16.59
C PRO A 97 -1.77 25.38 -16.98
N ASP A 98 -2.79 26.23 -17.12
CA ASP A 98 -4.08 25.83 -17.66
C ASP A 98 -3.75 25.19 -19.00
N VAL A 99 -3.72 23.87 -19.01
CA VAL A 99 -3.70 23.14 -20.26
C VAL A 99 -5.08 23.41 -20.80
N GLU A 100 -5.20 24.43 -21.66
CA GLU A 100 -6.42 24.73 -22.39
C GLU A 100 -7.01 23.39 -22.80
N ASN A 101 -8.23 23.18 -22.34
CA ASN A 101 -9.00 21.97 -22.37
C ASN A 101 -9.40 21.56 -23.82
N THR A 102 -8.54 21.73 -24.82
CA THR A 102 -8.67 21.09 -26.14
C THR A 102 -8.42 19.59 -26.08
N LEU A 103 -7.97 19.05 -24.94
CA LEU A 103 -7.95 17.62 -24.63
C LEU A 103 -9.01 17.17 -23.61
N SER A 104 -9.79 18.05 -22.98
CA SER A 104 -10.87 17.59 -22.07
C SER A 104 -12.05 16.94 -22.79
N SER A 105 -12.12 17.08 -24.12
CA SER A 105 -13.01 16.27 -24.97
C SER A 105 -12.36 14.99 -25.51
N GLN A 106 -11.06 14.79 -25.31
CA GLN A 106 -10.44 13.48 -25.47
C GLN A 106 -10.46 12.78 -24.12
N ASN A 107 -11.45 11.90 -23.99
CA ASN A 107 -11.57 10.85 -22.98
C ASN A 107 -10.30 9.98 -22.92
N ASN A 108 -9.19 10.53 -22.43
CA ASN A 108 -8.19 9.77 -21.70
C ASN A 108 -8.64 9.62 -20.22
N LYS A 109 -9.96 9.43 -20.02
CA LYS A 109 -10.35 8.23 -19.28
C LYS A 109 -9.57 7.10 -19.93
N ARG A 110 -8.37 6.78 -19.42
CA ARG A 110 -8.04 5.36 -19.31
C ARG A 110 -9.31 4.81 -18.70
N LYS A 111 -10.10 4.10 -19.51
CA LYS A 111 -11.25 3.34 -19.04
C LYS A 111 -10.64 2.32 -18.11
N PHE A 112 -10.32 2.75 -16.90
CA PHE A 112 -10.07 1.87 -15.81
C PHE A 112 -11.44 1.29 -15.55
N ASN A 113 -11.65 0.11 -16.09
CA ASN A 113 -12.85 -0.66 -15.82
C ASN A 113 -13.01 -0.67 -14.29
N GLU A 114 -14.00 0.05 -13.80
CA GLU A 114 -14.49 -0.07 -12.42
C GLU A 114 -14.79 -1.55 -12.06
N MET A 115 -14.91 -2.42 -13.07
CA MET A 115 -15.05 -3.87 -12.96
C MET A 115 -13.83 -4.65 -12.43
N ASN A 116 -12.63 -4.06 -12.27
CA ASN A 116 -11.43 -4.86 -11.91
C ASN A 116 -10.94 -4.76 -10.46
N LEU A 117 -11.52 -3.90 -9.63
CA LEU A 117 -11.27 -3.93 -8.18
C LEU A 117 -12.34 -4.72 -7.41
N SER A 118 -13.46 -5.02 -8.08
CA SER A 118 -14.59 -5.81 -7.57
C SER A 118 -14.58 -7.26 -8.02
N ASN A 119 -13.54 -7.71 -8.73
CA ASN A 119 -13.38 -9.14 -8.93
C ASN A 119 -12.92 -9.72 -7.59
N ASP A 120 -13.82 -10.46 -6.93
CA ASP A 120 -13.61 -11.28 -5.72
C ASP A 120 -12.47 -12.33 -5.84
N GLN A 121 -11.68 -12.23 -6.92
CA GLN A 121 -10.52 -13.00 -7.28
C GLN A 121 -9.26 -12.10 -7.35
N LEU A 122 -9.15 -11.08 -6.50
CA LEU A 122 -7.85 -10.46 -6.20
C LEU A 122 -6.89 -11.61 -5.88
N ASN A 123 -5.89 -11.77 -6.74
CA ASN A 123 -5.20 -13.03 -6.95
C ASN A 123 -4.73 -13.58 -5.59
N LYS A 124 -5.16 -14.79 -5.21
CA LYS A 124 -4.78 -15.41 -3.92
C LYS A 124 -3.25 -15.35 -3.75
N ASP A 125 -2.54 -15.44 -4.88
CA ASP A 125 -1.09 -15.30 -4.97
C ASP A 125 -0.60 -13.90 -4.55
N GLU A 126 -1.21 -12.82 -5.07
CA GLU A 126 -0.87 -11.44 -4.69
C GLU A 126 -1.10 -11.20 -3.19
N ARG A 127 -2.24 -11.67 -2.65
CA ARG A 127 -2.50 -11.58 -1.21
C ARG A 127 -1.45 -12.35 -0.40
N ASN A 128 -1.09 -13.56 -0.82
CA ASN A 128 -0.08 -14.37 -0.13
C ASN A 128 1.31 -13.72 -0.19
N GLU A 129 1.67 -13.11 -1.32
CA GLU A 129 2.91 -12.34 -1.47
C GLU A 129 2.94 -11.16 -0.49
N TRP A 130 1.84 -10.39 -0.41
CA TRP A 130 1.73 -9.31 0.57
C TRP A 130 1.78 -9.81 2.01
N ILE A 131 1.13 -10.93 2.33
CA ILE A 131 1.21 -11.53 3.67
C ILE A 131 2.66 -11.83 4.01
N LYS A 132 3.37 -12.52 3.12
CA LYS A 132 4.77 -12.88 3.34
C LYS A 132 5.65 -11.65 3.56
N LEU A 133 5.50 -10.62 2.72
CA LEU A 133 6.26 -9.38 2.83
C LEU A 133 5.98 -8.64 4.15
N LEU A 134 4.70 -8.54 4.54
CA LEU A 134 4.31 -7.87 5.78
C LEU A 134 4.71 -8.67 7.01
N GLU A 135 4.64 -10.01 6.96
CA GLU A 135 5.09 -10.92 8.03
C GLU A 135 6.59 -10.82 8.27
N GLU A 136 7.39 -10.90 7.20
CA GLU A 136 8.85 -10.72 7.24
C GLU A 136 9.21 -9.35 7.84
N MET A 137 8.45 -8.30 7.47
CA MET A 137 8.65 -6.95 7.99
C MET A 137 8.25 -6.82 9.47
N TYR A 138 7.12 -7.40 9.86
CA TYR A 138 6.57 -7.34 11.20
C TYR A 138 7.46 -8.09 12.20
N TYR A 139 7.79 -9.36 11.92
CA TYR A 139 8.56 -10.19 12.86
C TYR A 139 10.07 -9.99 12.80
N GLY A 140 10.61 -9.44 11.71
CA GLY A 140 12.04 -9.16 11.58
C GLY A 140 12.39 -7.71 11.92
N PRO A 141 12.49 -6.81 10.93
CA PRO A 141 13.02 -5.46 11.10
C PRO A 141 12.36 -4.60 12.19
N ILE A 142 11.06 -4.73 12.42
CA ILE A 142 10.32 -3.88 13.37
C ILE A 142 10.64 -4.22 14.82
N HIS A 143 10.76 -5.52 15.14
CA HIS A 143 11.12 -5.98 16.49
C HIS A 143 12.64 -6.07 16.72
N ALA A 144 13.45 -5.97 15.67
CA ALA A 144 14.91 -5.98 15.76
C ALA A 144 15.54 -4.63 16.17
N ASN A 145 14.76 -3.65 16.66
CA ASN A 145 15.21 -2.29 16.94
C ASN A 145 15.92 -1.62 15.74
N ASN A 146 15.48 -1.89 14.51
CA ASN A 146 16.04 -1.24 13.34
C ASN A 146 15.69 0.26 13.35
N SER A 147 16.70 1.13 13.40
CA SER A 147 16.56 2.60 13.45
C SER A 147 15.87 3.20 12.24
N ASP A 148 15.84 2.46 11.13
CA ASP A 148 15.48 3.02 9.83
C ASP A 148 13.96 3.01 9.61
N ILE A 149 13.19 2.33 10.45
CA ILE A 149 11.73 2.27 10.35
C ILE A 149 11.11 3.34 11.24
N THR A 150 10.30 4.21 10.65
CA THR A 150 9.62 5.27 11.39
C THR A 150 8.52 4.71 12.32
N GLU A 151 8.34 5.33 13.48
CA GLU A 151 7.29 4.94 14.44
C GLU A 151 5.88 5.04 13.84
N ILE A 152 5.67 6.00 12.95
CA ILE A 152 4.38 6.18 12.26
C ILE A 152 4.11 4.98 11.34
N PHE A 153 5.13 4.51 10.60
CA PHE A 153 5.00 3.30 9.79
C PHE A 153 4.72 2.07 10.66
N LYS A 154 5.47 1.87 11.76
CA LYS A 154 5.29 0.75 12.68
C LYS A 154 3.86 0.69 13.20
N LYS A 155 3.35 1.81 13.71
CA LYS A 155 1.98 1.91 14.24
C LYS A 155 0.94 1.57 13.18
N LYS A 156 1.06 2.10 11.96
CA LYS A 156 0.12 1.80 10.87
C LYS A 156 0.19 0.33 10.44
N LEU A 157 1.39 -0.27 10.48
CA LEU A 157 1.55 -1.69 10.22
C LEU A 157 0.91 -2.56 11.30
N GLU A 158 1.14 -2.26 12.58
CA GLU A 158 0.50 -2.96 13.71
C GLU A 158 -1.03 -2.92 13.59
N GLU A 159 -1.59 -1.73 13.36
CA GLU A 159 -3.04 -1.53 13.20
C GLU A 159 -3.65 -2.35 12.06
N ILE A 160 -2.93 -2.56 10.95
CA ILE A 160 -3.43 -3.37 9.84
C ILE A 160 -3.15 -4.85 10.04
N TRP A 161 -2.00 -5.20 10.62
CA TRP A 161 -1.59 -6.57 10.91
C TRP A 161 -2.58 -7.26 11.85
N GLU A 162 -3.02 -6.56 12.91
CA GLU A 162 -4.07 -7.02 13.82
C GLU A 162 -5.41 -7.32 13.14
N LYS A 163 -5.69 -6.71 11.98
CA LYS A 163 -6.94 -6.92 11.22
C LYS A 163 -6.83 -8.07 10.22
N ILE A 164 -5.64 -8.30 9.67
CA ILE A 164 -5.43 -9.36 8.68
C ILE A 164 -5.01 -10.70 9.30
N SER A 165 -4.37 -10.69 10.47
CA SER A 165 -3.90 -11.88 11.19
C SER A 165 -5.04 -12.79 11.70
N PRO A 166 -6.15 -12.29 12.28
CA PRO A 166 -7.26 -13.13 12.74
C PRO A 166 -7.96 -13.89 11.61
N SER A 167 -7.93 -13.34 10.38
CA SER A 167 -8.55 -13.95 9.20
C SER A 167 -7.78 -15.15 8.65
N GLN A 168 -6.51 -15.36 9.06
CA GLN A 168 -5.69 -16.46 8.55
C GLN A 168 -5.79 -17.75 9.36
N VAL A 169 -6.20 -17.67 10.64
CA VAL A 169 -6.40 -18.87 11.48
C VAL A 169 -7.55 -19.73 10.96
N GLN A 170 -8.54 -19.15 10.28
CA GLN A 170 -9.65 -19.90 9.67
C GLN A 170 -9.29 -20.53 8.31
N VAL A 171 -8.53 -19.83 7.44
CA VAL A 171 -8.24 -20.30 6.07
C VAL A 171 -7.26 -21.49 6.04
N ILE A 172 -6.35 -21.59 7.03
CA ILE A 172 -5.42 -22.73 7.15
C ILE A 172 -6.13 -23.95 7.77
N ALA A 173 -7.04 -23.74 8.72
CA ALA A 173 -7.80 -24.83 9.37
C ALA A 173 -8.77 -25.53 8.41
N GLU A 174 -9.38 -24.80 7.47
CA GLU A 174 -10.30 -25.38 6.48
C GLU A 174 -9.60 -26.15 5.35
N GLN A 175 -8.34 -25.82 5.03
CA GLN A 175 -7.56 -26.58 4.04
C GLN A 175 -6.93 -27.85 4.64
N SER A 176 -6.65 -27.87 5.94
CA SER A 176 -6.10 -29.04 6.62
C SER A 176 -7.15 -30.13 6.91
N THR A 177 -8.42 -29.74 7.06
CA THR A 177 -9.52 -30.69 7.35
C THR A 177 -10.11 -31.38 6.12
N LYS A 178 -9.84 -30.90 4.90
CA LYS A 178 -10.30 -31.53 3.65
C LYS A 178 -9.38 -32.64 3.11
N SER A 179 -8.18 -32.79 3.65
CA SER A 179 -7.18 -33.75 3.14
C SER A 179 -7.11 -35.07 3.93
N THR A 180 -7.92 -35.27 4.97
CA THR A 180 -7.81 -36.46 5.85
C THR A 180 -9.11 -37.26 6.01
N SER A 181 -10.08 -37.10 5.10
CA SER A 181 -11.32 -37.89 5.10
C SER A 181 -11.43 -38.80 3.87
N ASN A 182 -10.41 -39.60 3.58
CA ASN A 182 -10.54 -40.73 2.66
C ASN A 182 -9.48 -41.82 2.90
N THR A 183 -9.51 -42.49 4.05
CA THR A 183 -9.15 -43.92 4.11
C THR A 183 -9.85 -44.57 5.31
N SER A 184 -11.10 -44.99 5.14
CA SER A 184 -11.80 -45.80 6.12
C SER A 184 -11.20 -47.21 6.15
N GLU A 185 -10.67 -47.57 7.32
CA GLU A 185 -10.28 -48.89 7.76
C GLU A 185 -11.28 -49.98 7.36
N LYS A 186 -10.79 -51.08 6.78
CA LYS A 186 -11.46 -52.37 6.85
C LYS A 186 -10.45 -53.49 7.09
N ARG A 187 -10.44 -53.97 8.34
CA ARG A 187 -10.34 -55.37 8.84
C ARG A 187 -9.63 -55.39 10.20
N PRO A 188 -9.79 -56.42 11.06
CA PRO A 188 -10.40 -57.75 10.83
C PRO A 188 -11.35 -58.23 11.96
N LYS A 189 -12.01 -59.39 11.75
CA LYS A 189 -12.17 -60.51 12.72
C LYS A 189 -12.94 -61.65 12.02
N LEU A 190 -12.26 -62.78 11.78
CA LEU A 190 -12.29 -64.03 12.55
C LEU A 190 -13.60 -64.83 12.39
N HIS A 191 -13.50 -65.96 11.69
CA HIS A 191 -13.96 -67.26 12.17
C HIS A 191 -13.11 -68.38 11.58
#